data_AF-A0A831KHB6-F1
#
_entry.id   AF-A0A831KHB6-F1
#
_cell.length_a   1.000
_cell.length_b   1.000
_cell.length_c   1.000
_cell.angle_alpha   90.00
_cell.angle_beta   90.00
_cell.angle_gamma   90.00
#
_symmetry.space_group_name_H-M   'P 1'
#
loop_
_entity.id
_entity.type
_entity.pdbx_description
1 polymer ?
#
loop_
_entity_poly.entity_id
_entity_poly.type
_entity_poly.pdbx_seq_one_letter_code
_entity_poly.pdbx_strand_id
1 'polypeptide(L)'
;MEEQKEKYRHLKLIREEPITERRPKGVPRVRKPDDPIQHARFLKKSIVQATHEAKKDIKGYDERLLIRLETQEAFPIERLGQLGPNVEFVSQEGKNIVLAFASEEALAEFEARLATLAEGGRPQYLQLIYALQDIGAWPPEHRKGWALRNEGFPETKPFILDVELWPLESSRERELQQEAFKNWCHQQGIEILDWVRDPPLFRVQVSLAQAKELLRYRDVRLVDLPPKYGLERALIRIDIKEIPDPPPPPENAPVIGTLDSGIVSAHPLLKSAVADVQS
;
A
#
# COMPACT_ATOMS: atom_id res chain seq x y z
N MET A 1 -24.09 18.50 0.06
CA MET A 1 -23.11 17.87 -0.86
C MET A 1 -21.72 17.76 -0.24
N GLU A 2 -21.22 18.79 0.46
CA GLU A 2 -19.94 18.70 1.23
C GLU A 2 -19.96 17.55 2.26
N GLU A 3 -21.03 17.47 3.06
CA GLU A 3 -21.21 16.49 4.15
C GLU A 3 -21.26 15.03 3.66
N GLN A 4 -21.87 14.78 2.50
CA GLN A 4 -21.89 13.45 1.89
C GLN A 4 -20.50 13.06 1.34
N LYS A 5 -19.72 14.03 0.84
CA LYS A 5 -18.33 13.81 0.39
C LYS A 5 -17.40 13.42 1.55
N GLU A 6 -17.66 13.95 2.75
CA GLU A 6 -16.93 13.57 3.97
C GLU A 6 -17.29 12.16 4.43
N LYS A 7 -18.57 11.78 4.38
CA LYS A 7 -19.04 10.46 4.83
C LYS A 7 -18.40 9.28 4.08
N TYR A 8 -18.07 9.44 2.79
CA TYR A 8 -17.53 8.36 1.95
C TYR A 8 -16.06 8.55 1.58
N ARG A 9 -15.30 9.41 2.30
CA ARG A 9 -13.86 9.59 2.05
C ARG A 9 -13.05 8.30 2.21
N HIS A 10 -13.54 7.36 3.02
CA HIS A 10 -12.97 6.03 3.23
C HIS A 10 -13.20 5.06 2.05
N LEU A 11 -14.15 5.35 1.14
CA LEU A 11 -14.45 4.52 -0.04
C LEU A 11 -13.72 4.98 -1.32
N LYS A 12 -12.66 5.78 -1.19
CA LYS A 12 -11.88 6.17 -2.35
C LYS A 12 -11.09 4.96 -2.83
N LEU A 13 -11.39 4.52 -4.05
CA LEU A 13 -10.47 3.69 -4.82
C LEU A 13 -9.21 4.52 -5.08
N ILE A 14 -8.24 4.43 -4.17
CA ILE A 14 -6.91 4.98 -4.39
C ILE A 14 -6.25 4.02 -5.37
N ARG A 15 -6.24 4.40 -6.64
CA ARG A 15 -5.45 3.69 -7.64
C ARG A 15 -4.00 3.79 -7.19
N GLU A 16 -3.29 2.66 -7.11
CA GLU A 16 -1.84 2.71 -7.07
C GLU A 16 -1.39 3.63 -8.21
N GLU A 17 -0.62 4.66 -7.88
CA GLU A 17 0.05 5.41 -8.93
C GLU A 17 1.11 4.45 -9.46
N PRO A 18 0.97 3.91 -10.69
CA PRO A 18 2.05 3.13 -11.27
C PRO A 18 3.29 4.03 -11.24
N ILE A 19 4.47 3.44 -11.03
CA ILE A 19 5.75 4.13 -11.22
C ILE A 19 5.67 4.74 -12.62
N THR A 20 5.34 6.02 -12.69
CA THR A 20 5.01 6.65 -13.96
C THR A 20 6.33 7.00 -14.57
N GLU A 21 6.76 6.22 -15.56
CA GLU A 21 7.89 6.54 -16.43
C GLU A 21 7.59 7.85 -17.17
N ARG A 22 7.80 8.97 -16.49
CA ARG A 22 7.78 10.27 -17.15
C ARG A 22 9.00 10.31 -18.04
N ARG A 23 8.83 10.08 -19.35
CA ARG A 23 9.83 10.44 -20.37
C ARG A 23 10.24 11.90 -20.14
N PRO A 24 11.45 12.18 -19.63
CA PRO A 24 11.82 13.55 -19.32
C PRO A 24 12.03 14.31 -20.63
N LYS A 25 11.35 15.43 -20.81
CA LYS A 25 11.79 16.45 -21.78
C LYS A 25 13.02 17.14 -21.20
N GLY A 26 14.20 16.55 -21.42
CA GLY A 26 15.50 17.08 -21.00
C GLY A 26 16.08 16.40 -19.75
N VAL A 27 17.40 16.56 -19.55
CA VAL A 27 18.12 15.97 -18.41
C VAL A 27 17.54 16.54 -17.11
N PRO A 28 17.00 15.70 -16.20
CA PRO A 28 16.51 16.17 -14.91
C PRO A 28 17.66 16.86 -14.17
N ARG A 29 17.50 18.16 -13.91
CA ARG A 29 18.49 18.96 -13.19
C ARG A 29 18.28 18.78 -11.70
N VAL A 30 18.91 17.76 -11.14
CA VAL A 30 19.08 17.68 -9.68
C VAL A 30 19.78 18.96 -9.22
N ARG A 31 19.19 19.65 -8.26
CA ARG A 31 19.83 20.82 -7.66
C ARG A 31 20.89 20.32 -6.69
N LYS A 32 22.15 20.70 -6.95
CA LYS A 32 23.25 20.49 -6.01
C LYS A 32 22.95 21.24 -4.70
N PRO A 33 23.11 20.60 -3.52
CA PRO A 33 23.01 21.28 -2.23
C PRO A 33 24.04 22.42 -2.11
N ASP A 34 23.67 23.49 -1.40
CA ASP A 34 24.55 24.66 -1.22
C ASP A 34 25.84 24.26 -0.48
N ASP A 35 25.75 23.35 0.50
CA ASP A 35 26.88 22.70 1.16
C ASP A 35 26.79 21.16 1.04
N PRO A 36 27.44 20.56 0.03
CA PRO A 36 27.44 19.11 -0.18
C PRO A 36 28.00 18.29 0.99
N ILE A 37 28.96 18.85 1.74
CA ILE A 37 29.62 18.15 2.84
C ILE A 37 28.66 18.09 4.03
N GLN A 38 28.04 19.22 4.38
CA GLN A 38 27.01 19.24 5.43
C GLN A 38 25.80 18.38 5.05
N HIS A 39 25.36 18.43 3.79
CA HIS A 39 24.29 17.58 3.28
C HIS A 39 24.59 16.08 3.48
N ALA A 40 25.80 15.65 3.12
CA ALA A 40 26.24 14.27 3.33
C ALA A 40 26.27 13.86 4.81
N ARG A 41 26.73 14.77 5.69
CA ARG A 41 26.74 14.54 7.15
C ARG A 41 25.33 14.44 7.72
N PHE A 42 24.39 15.24 7.22
CA PHE A 42 22.99 15.17 7.57
C PHE A 42 22.41 13.80 7.17
N LEU A 43 22.51 13.43 5.89
CA LEU A 43 22.02 12.14 5.40
C LEU A 43 22.66 10.95 6.12
N LYS A 44 23.94 11.04 6.48
CA LYS A 44 24.62 10.00 7.27
C LYS A 44 24.00 9.83 8.66
N LYS A 45 23.62 10.91 9.34
CA LYS A 45 22.89 10.82 10.61
C LYS A 45 21.50 10.22 10.40
N SER A 46 20.80 10.67 9.35
CA SER A 46 19.46 10.20 9.01
C SER A 46 19.41 8.70 8.72
N ILE A 47 20.36 8.15 7.94
CA ILE A 47 20.38 6.71 7.62
C ILE A 47 20.67 5.84 8.85
N VAL A 48 21.57 6.26 9.74
CA VAL A 48 21.86 5.54 10.99
C VAL A 48 20.61 5.49 11.87
N GLN A 49 19.92 6.63 12.01
CA GLN A 49 18.68 6.71 12.77
C GLN A 49 17.56 5.88 12.12
N ALA A 50 17.37 6.01 10.81
CA ALA A 50 16.38 5.25 10.05
C ALA A 50 16.58 3.74 10.19
N THR A 51 17.83 3.29 10.12
CA THR A 51 18.20 1.88 10.29
C THR A 51 17.88 1.40 11.72
N HIS A 52 18.24 2.20 12.73
CA HIS A 52 17.93 1.87 14.12
C HIS A 52 16.42 1.76 14.38
N GLU A 53 15.62 2.69 13.84
CA GLU A 53 14.17 2.66 13.96
C GLU A 53 13.55 1.49 13.18
N ALA A 54 13.98 1.23 11.94
CA ALA A 54 13.48 0.13 11.13
C ALA A 54 13.78 -1.25 11.74
N LYS A 55 14.90 -1.40 12.47
CA LYS A 55 15.20 -2.64 13.22
C LYS A 55 14.22 -2.92 14.38
N LYS A 56 13.42 -1.94 14.79
CA LYS A 56 12.36 -2.14 15.79
C LYS A 56 11.10 -2.74 15.18
N ASP A 57 10.92 -2.71 13.86
CA ASP A 57 9.75 -3.31 13.23
C ASP A 57 9.81 -4.84 13.30
N ILE A 58 8.63 -5.46 13.25
CA ILE A 58 8.49 -6.92 13.17
C ILE A 58 8.85 -7.32 11.74
N LYS A 59 9.77 -8.27 11.61
CA LYS A 59 10.25 -8.75 10.31
C LYS A 59 9.14 -9.38 9.49
N GLY A 60 9.26 -9.22 8.18
CA GLY A 60 8.38 -9.80 7.20
C GLY A 60 8.86 -11.18 6.72
N TYR A 61 8.63 -11.48 5.44
CA TYR A 61 9.12 -12.72 4.81
C TYR A 61 10.64 -12.86 4.68
N ASP A 62 11.39 -11.79 4.91
CA ASP A 62 12.85 -11.81 4.89
C ASP A 62 13.45 -10.82 5.90
N GLU A 63 14.76 -10.58 5.81
CA GLU A 63 15.56 -9.80 6.75
C GLU A 63 15.74 -8.32 6.35
N ARG A 64 15.23 -7.89 5.19
CA ARG A 64 15.41 -6.52 4.70
C ARG A 64 14.65 -5.51 5.54
N LEU A 65 15.16 -4.29 5.62
CA LEU A 65 14.54 -3.18 6.33
C LEU A 65 13.77 -2.29 5.35
N LEU A 66 12.62 -1.77 5.79
CA LEU A 66 11.85 -0.78 5.03
C LEU A 66 12.37 0.63 5.32
N ILE A 67 12.94 1.27 4.31
CA ILE A 67 13.52 2.61 4.40
C ILE A 67 12.74 3.57 3.50
N ARG A 68 12.40 4.73 4.08
CA ARG A 68 11.81 5.86 3.40
C ARG A 68 12.91 6.76 2.87
N LEU A 69 12.87 7.06 1.58
CA LEU A 69 13.74 8.00 0.90
C LEU A 69 12.89 9.17 0.40
N GLU A 70 13.29 10.38 0.73
CA GLU A 70 12.69 11.59 0.19
C GLU A 70 13.63 12.20 -0.84
N THR A 71 13.12 12.45 -2.04
CA THR A 71 13.91 12.94 -3.17
C THR A 71 13.33 14.24 -3.72
N GLN A 72 14.14 15.03 -4.42
CA GLN A 72 13.66 16.18 -5.18
C GLN A 72 12.65 15.73 -6.26
N GLU A 73 11.54 16.47 -6.44
CA GLU A 73 10.46 16.17 -7.43
C GLU A 73 10.95 15.85 -8.85
N ALA A 74 12.09 16.41 -9.25
CA ALA A 74 12.65 16.22 -10.57
C ALA A 74 13.52 14.95 -10.71
N PHE A 75 13.75 14.19 -9.62
CA PHE A 75 14.63 13.03 -9.65
C PHE A 75 13.91 11.80 -10.24
N PRO A 76 14.47 11.17 -11.29
CA PRO A 76 13.90 9.95 -11.85
C PRO A 76 14.07 8.77 -10.89
N ILE A 77 12.95 8.24 -10.41
CA ILE A 77 12.88 7.16 -9.41
C ILE A 77 13.55 5.88 -9.93
N GLU A 78 13.53 5.63 -11.24
CA GLU A 78 14.21 4.46 -11.83
C GLU A 78 15.74 4.51 -11.60
N ARG A 79 16.31 5.70 -11.41
CA ARG A 79 17.72 5.86 -11.06
C ARG A 79 18.02 5.56 -9.60
N LEU A 80 17.01 5.40 -8.74
CA LEU A 80 17.23 4.93 -7.37
C LEU A 80 17.71 3.47 -7.36
N GLY A 81 17.43 2.67 -8.40
CA GLY A 81 18.06 1.35 -8.64
C GLY A 81 19.60 1.35 -8.62
N GLN A 82 20.20 2.54 -8.74
CA GLN A 82 21.65 2.74 -8.67
C GLN A 82 22.16 2.88 -7.22
N LEU A 83 21.29 2.92 -6.21
CA LEU A 83 21.67 2.93 -4.79
C LEU A 83 22.51 1.70 -4.44
N GLY A 84 22.24 0.55 -5.05
CA GLY A 84 23.06 -0.65 -4.94
C GLY A 84 22.28 -1.90 -5.36
N PRO A 85 22.97 -3.03 -5.55
CA PRO A 85 22.37 -4.28 -6.02
C PRO A 85 21.34 -4.92 -5.06
N ASN A 86 21.22 -4.42 -3.83
CA ASN A 86 20.39 -5.00 -2.76
C ASN A 86 19.34 -4.00 -2.22
N VAL A 87 18.93 -3.04 -3.06
CA VAL A 87 17.84 -2.11 -2.76
C VAL A 87 16.69 -2.41 -3.72
N GLU A 88 15.58 -2.92 -3.20
CA GLU A 88 14.35 -3.14 -3.96
C GLU A 88 13.36 -2.01 -3.69
N PHE A 89 12.81 -1.42 -4.75
CA PHE A 89 11.76 -0.40 -4.63
C PHE A 89 10.41 -1.06 -4.50
N VAL A 90 9.69 -0.69 -3.46
CA VAL A 90 8.44 -1.35 -3.06
C VAL A 90 7.23 -0.47 -3.41
N SER A 91 7.35 0.84 -3.20
CA SER A 91 6.25 1.76 -3.48
C SER A 91 6.73 3.20 -3.59
N GLN A 92 5.86 4.04 -4.16
CA GLN A 92 6.02 5.48 -4.24
C GLN A 92 4.79 6.14 -3.61
N GLU A 93 5.03 6.98 -2.60
CA GLU A 93 3.99 7.72 -1.89
C GLU A 93 4.05 9.20 -2.32
N GLY A 94 3.08 9.63 -3.13
CA GLY A 94 3.12 10.95 -3.76
C GLY A 94 4.29 11.12 -4.72
N LYS A 95 4.83 12.33 -4.86
CA LYS A 95 5.84 12.62 -5.90
C LYS A 95 7.29 12.37 -5.48
N ASN A 96 7.58 12.41 -4.18
CA ASN A 96 8.95 12.53 -3.68
C ASN A 96 9.37 11.41 -2.74
N ILE A 97 8.39 10.68 -2.18
CA ILE A 97 8.66 9.66 -1.18
C ILE A 97 8.71 8.32 -1.90
N VAL A 98 9.84 7.65 -1.73
CA VAL A 98 10.07 6.32 -2.25
C VAL A 98 10.37 5.38 -1.10
N LEU A 99 9.74 4.22 -1.12
CA LEU A 99 9.92 3.17 -0.14
C LEU A 99 10.75 2.04 -0.74
N ALA A 100 11.78 1.64 -0.01
CA ALA A 100 12.70 0.61 -0.46
C ALA A 100 12.98 -0.42 0.64
N PHE A 101 13.02 -1.69 0.25
CA PHE A 101 13.61 -2.76 1.04
C PHE A 101 15.11 -2.78 0.81
N ALA A 102 15.87 -2.68 1.90
CA ALA A 102 17.33 -2.69 1.86
C ALA A 102 17.90 -3.70 2.85
N SER A 103 18.91 -4.45 2.41
CA SER A 103 19.69 -5.29 3.33
C SER A 103 20.62 -4.44 4.20
N GLU A 104 21.11 -4.99 5.31
CA GLU A 104 22.07 -4.27 6.17
C GLU A 104 23.36 -3.93 5.41
N GLU A 105 23.81 -4.81 4.51
CA GLU A 105 24.97 -4.57 3.67
C GLU A 105 24.74 -3.40 2.70
N ALA A 106 23.54 -3.31 2.11
CA ALA A 106 23.17 -2.22 1.23
C ALA A 106 23.19 -0.87 1.96
N LEU A 107 22.67 -0.84 3.19
CA LEU A 107 22.65 0.36 4.03
C LEU A 107 24.06 0.77 4.46
N ALA A 108 24.91 -0.19 4.83
CA ALA A 108 26.31 0.06 5.18
C ALA A 108 27.12 0.59 3.99
N GLU A 109 26.92 0.04 2.79
CA GLU A 109 27.55 0.54 1.57
C GLU A 109 27.12 1.99 1.28
N PHE A 110 25.83 2.27 1.42
CA PHE A 110 25.32 3.61 1.19
C PHE A 110 25.85 4.61 2.24
N GLU A 111 25.95 4.21 3.51
CA GLU A 111 26.58 5.00 4.57
C GLU A 111 28.05 5.33 4.26
N ALA A 112 28.82 4.36 3.75
CA ALA A 112 30.22 4.55 3.36
C ALA A 112 30.37 5.57 2.21
N ARG A 113 29.44 5.59 1.25
CA ARG A 113 29.40 6.59 0.18
C ARG A 113 29.11 7.99 0.72
N LEU A 114 28.20 8.12 1.69
CA LEU A 114 27.93 9.38 2.37
C LEU A 114 29.15 9.86 3.18
N ALA A 115 29.86 8.95 3.86
CA ALA A 115 31.10 9.27 4.58
C ALA A 115 32.18 9.82 3.63
N THR A 116 32.36 9.18 2.48
CA THR A 116 33.30 9.65 1.44
C THR A 116 33.04 11.10 1.03
N LEU A 117 31.77 11.49 0.82
CA LEU A 117 31.43 12.87 0.49
C LEU A 117 31.61 13.82 1.68
N ALA A 118 31.29 13.37 2.89
CA ALA A 118 31.44 14.16 4.12
C ALA A 118 32.91 14.48 4.48
N GLU A 119 33.84 13.70 3.94
CA GLU A 119 35.30 13.87 4.04
C GLU A 119 35.90 14.69 2.89
N GLY A 120 35.06 15.15 1.95
CA GLY A 120 35.47 15.94 0.78
C GLY A 120 35.86 15.11 -0.45
N GLY A 121 35.69 13.79 -0.40
CA GLY A 121 35.85 12.89 -1.53
C GLY A 121 34.69 12.95 -2.53
N ARG A 122 34.80 12.16 -3.59
CA ARG A 122 33.78 12.07 -4.65
C ARG A 122 33.23 10.64 -4.77
N PRO A 123 32.13 10.30 -4.08
CA PRO A 123 31.55 8.97 -4.17
C PRO A 123 30.90 8.71 -5.53
N GLN A 124 30.63 7.43 -5.78
CA GLN A 124 29.75 7.01 -6.88
C GLN A 124 28.33 7.52 -6.64
N TYR A 125 27.59 7.74 -7.74
CA TYR A 125 26.21 8.22 -7.73
C TYR A 125 25.99 9.55 -6.98
N LEU A 126 26.95 10.48 -7.10
CA LEU A 126 26.88 11.79 -6.46
C LEU A 126 25.58 12.57 -6.74
N GLN A 127 25.02 12.45 -7.94
CA GLN A 127 23.75 13.08 -8.32
C GLN A 127 22.56 12.55 -7.52
N LEU A 128 22.59 11.28 -7.13
CA LEU A 128 21.57 10.67 -6.29
C LEU A 128 21.69 11.18 -4.84
N ILE A 129 22.90 11.28 -4.31
CA ILE A 129 23.12 11.88 -2.98
C ILE A 129 22.62 13.34 -2.94
N TYR A 130 22.82 14.10 -4.03
CA TYR A 130 22.30 15.46 -4.15
C TYR A 130 20.77 15.52 -4.25
N ALA A 131 20.16 14.51 -4.87
CA ALA A 131 18.73 14.45 -5.03
C ALA A 131 17.99 14.05 -3.75
N LEU A 132 18.63 13.29 -2.86
CA LEU A 132 18.05 12.92 -1.58
C LEU A 132 17.91 14.14 -0.67
N GLN A 133 16.70 14.36 -0.19
CA GLN A 133 16.35 15.42 0.75
C GLN A 133 16.31 14.89 2.19
N ASP A 134 15.87 13.63 2.37
CA ASP A 134 15.81 12.99 3.69
C ASP A 134 15.83 11.45 3.56
N ILE A 135 16.18 10.78 4.66
CA ILE A 135 16.14 9.33 4.83
C ILE A 135 15.50 9.02 6.18
N GLY A 136 14.49 8.16 6.22
CA GLY A 136 13.76 7.84 7.44
C GLY A 136 13.28 6.40 7.50
N ALA A 137 12.75 6.01 8.65
CA ALA A 137 11.92 4.81 8.76
C ALA A 137 10.48 5.10 8.30
N TRP A 138 9.69 4.04 8.12
CA TRP A 138 8.25 4.14 7.90
C TRP A 138 7.48 3.85 9.20
N PRO A 139 7.03 4.89 9.93
CA PRO A 139 6.48 4.69 11.26
C PRO A 139 5.05 4.10 11.22
N PRO A 140 4.59 3.50 12.33
CA PRO A 140 3.22 2.96 12.47
C PRO A 140 2.10 3.89 12.00
N GLU A 141 2.25 5.19 12.21
CA GLU A 141 1.19 6.16 11.88
C GLU A 141 1.01 6.36 10.38
N HIS A 142 2.06 6.09 9.61
CA HIS A 142 2.01 6.11 8.16
C HIS A 142 1.27 4.90 7.58
N ARG A 143 1.16 3.80 8.34
CA ARG A 143 0.41 2.59 7.95
C ARG A 143 -1.08 2.68 8.26
N LYS A 144 -1.55 3.68 9.00
CA LYS A 144 -3.00 3.83 9.28
C LYS A 144 -3.73 4.37 8.06
N GLY A 145 -4.80 3.68 7.65
CA GLY A 145 -5.75 4.17 6.66
C GLY A 145 -6.58 5.35 7.15
N TRP A 146 -7.42 5.88 6.27
CA TRP A 146 -8.15 7.12 6.55
C TRP A 146 -9.13 6.92 7.71
N ALA A 147 -9.91 5.84 7.72
CA ALA A 147 -10.93 5.66 8.75
C ALA A 147 -10.26 5.45 10.12
N LEU A 148 -9.22 4.62 10.19
CA LEU A 148 -8.48 4.39 11.42
C LEU A 148 -7.76 5.64 11.95
N ARG A 149 -7.26 6.52 11.06
CA ARG A 149 -6.67 7.82 11.45
C ARG A 149 -7.68 8.77 12.08
N ASN A 150 -8.91 8.81 11.55
CA ASN A 150 -9.91 9.80 11.96
C ASN A 150 -10.84 9.29 13.06
N GLU A 151 -11.19 8.01 13.04
CA GLU A 151 -12.12 7.38 13.99
C GLU A 151 -11.39 6.71 15.15
N GLY A 152 -10.10 6.38 15.00
CA GLY A 152 -9.33 5.65 15.99
C GLY A 152 -9.69 4.16 16.05
N PHE A 153 -9.10 3.45 17.02
CA PHE A 153 -9.43 2.04 17.25
C PHE A 153 -10.80 1.90 17.90
N PRO A 154 -11.61 0.89 17.51
CA PRO A 154 -12.89 0.61 18.15
C PRO A 154 -12.73 0.30 19.65
N GLU A 155 -13.70 0.77 20.45
CA GLU A 155 -13.73 0.50 21.89
C GLU A 155 -14.14 -0.95 22.21
N THR A 156 -15.07 -1.50 21.44
CA THR A 156 -15.54 -2.87 21.55
C THR A 156 -14.48 -3.85 21.06
N LYS A 157 -14.13 -4.84 21.88
CA LYS A 157 -13.10 -5.84 21.57
C LYS A 157 -13.68 -7.26 21.56
N PRO A 158 -13.18 -8.16 20.68
CA PRO A 158 -12.25 -7.88 19.58
C PRO A 158 -12.90 -7.06 18.47
N PHE A 159 -12.10 -6.46 17.58
CA PHE A 159 -12.59 -5.71 16.43
C PHE A 159 -11.90 -6.15 15.14
N ILE A 160 -12.50 -5.78 14.02
CA ILE A 160 -12.04 -6.17 12.68
C ILE A 160 -11.24 -5.03 12.07
N LEU A 161 -10.12 -5.37 11.45
CA LEU A 161 -9.32 -4.48 10.61
C LEU A 161 -9.13 -5.10 9.22
N ASP A 162 -9.07 -4.23 8.21
CA ASP A 162 -8.59 -4.59 6.88
C ASP A 162 -7.10 -4.21 6.79
N VAL A 163 -6.29 -5.12 6.26
CA VAL A 163 -4.84 -5.04 6.18
C VAL A 163 -4.41 -5.26 4.75
N GLU A 164 -3.58 -4.36 4.23
CA GLU A 164 -2.94 -4.45 2.92
C GLU A 164 -1.45 -4.69 3.11
N LEU A 165 -0.91 -5.68 2.39
CA LEU A 165 0.53 -5.90 2.32
C LEU A 165 1.15 -5.07 1.19
N TRP A 166 2.44 -4.78 1.27
CA TRP A 166 3.13 -4.10 0.18
C TRP A 166 3.05 -4.90 -1.12
N PRO A 167 2.76 -4.25 -2.27
CA PRO A 167 2.83 -4.91 -3.56
C PRO A 167 4.30 -5.26 -3.86
N LEU A 168 4.54 -6.48 -4.32
CA LEU A 168 5.86 -6.93 -4.79
C LEU A 168 5.73 -7.37 -6.24
N GLU A 169 6.73 -7.09 -7.08
CA GLU A 169 6.70 -7.43 -8.51
C GLU A 169 6.88 -8.94 -8.75
N SER A 170 7.69 -9.59 -7.93
CA SER A 170 7.97 -11.03 -8.02
C SER A 170 6.81 -11.86 -7.47
N SER A 171 6.23 -12.74 -8.31
CA SER A 171 5.16 -13.65 -7.89
C SER A 171 5.58 -14.56 -6.73
N ARG A 172 6.82 -15.06 -6.78
CA ARG A 172 7.39 -15.89 -5.71
C ARG A 172 7.52 -15.12 -4.42
N GLU A 173 7.97 -13.87 -4.46
CA GLU A 173 8.08 -13.06 -3.24
C GLU A 173 6.72 -12.69 -2.67
N ARG A 174 5.71 -12.40 -3.52
CA ARG A 174 4.33 -12.22 -3.06
C ARG A 174 3.79 -13.44 -2.32
N GLU A 175 4.07 -14.64 -2.82
CA GLU A 175 3.65 -15.89 -2.16
C GLU A 175 4.33 -16.04 -0.79
N LEU A 176 5.65 -15.84 -0.72
CA LEU A 176 6.41 -15.87 0.53
C LEU A 176 5.93 -14.82 1.54
N GLN A 177 5.65 -13.60 1.07
CA GLN A 177 5.10 -12.50 1.88
C GLN A 177 3.75 -12.88 2.49
N GLN A 178 2.82 -13.39 1.69
CA GLN A 178 1.50 -13.79 2.16
C GLN A 178 1.58 -14.99 3.12
N GLU A 179 2.43 -15.98 2.84
CA GLU A 179 2.64 -17.13 3.73
C GLU A 179 3.26 -16.71 5.07
N ALA A 180 4.29 -15.85 5.04
CA ALA A 180 4.92 -15.31 6.24
C ALA A 180 3.92 -14.52 7.11
N PHE A 181 3.09 -13.69 6.48
CA PHE A 181 2.05 -12.93 7.19
C PHE A 181 0.99 -13.84 7.82
N LYS A 182 0.51 -14.86 7.07
CA LYS A 182 -0.46 -15.85 7.59
C LYS A 182 0.10 -16.63 8.78
N ASN A 183 1.35 -17.09 8.67
CA ASN A 183 2.04 -17.81 9.73
C ASN A 183 2.25 -16.92 10.97
N TRP A 184 2.64 -15.66 10.77
CA TRP A 184 2.78 -14.71 11.85
C TRP A 184 1.45 -14.41 12.54
N CYS A 185 0.36 -14.21 11.78
CA CYS A 185 -0.98 -14.03 12.36
C CYS A 185 -1.36 -15.22 13.24
N HIS A 186 -1.16 -16.45 12.76
CA HIS A 186 -1.41 -17.66 13.54
C HIS A 186 -0.59 -17.69 14.85
N GLN A 187 0.70 -17.33 14.80
CA GLN A 187 1.56 -17.27 15.98
C GLN A 187 1.12 -16.21 17.00
N GLN A 188 0.58 -15.07 16.54
CA GLN A 188 0.06 -14.02 17.40
C GLN A 188 -1.38 -14.26 17.87
N GLY A 189 -2.02 -15.37 17.45
CA GLY A 189 -3.44 -15.63 17.73
C GLY A 189 -4.37 -14.60 17.08
N ILE A 190 -3.98 -14.08 15.91
CA ILE A 190 -4.80 -13.20 15.08
C ILE A 190 -5.61 -14.09 14.13
N GLU A 191 -6.94 -13.96 14.17
CA GLU A 191 -7.83 -14.69 13.27
C GLU A 191 -7.94 -13.97 11.93
N ILE A 192 -7.63 -14.67 10.84
CA ILE A 192 -7.87 -14.20 9.47
C ILE A 192 -9.28 -14.62 9.07
N LEU A 193 -10.17 -13.65 8.89
CA LEU A 193 -11.56 -13.86 8.54
C LEU A 193 -11.76 -14.04 7.03
N ASP A 194 -10.99 -13.30 6.23
CA ASP A 194 -11.04 -13.34 4.76
C ASP A 194 -9.74 -12.80 4.16
N TRP A 195 -9.44 -13.13 2.90
CA TRP A 195 -8.30 -12.58 2.18
C TRP A 195 -8.43 -12.66 0.66
N VAL A 196 -7.80 -11.72 -0.03
CA VAL A 196 -7.67 -11.67 -1.49
C VAL A 196 -6.18 -11.74 -1.84
N ARG A 197 -5.85 -12.50 -2.90
CA ARG A 197 -4.46 -12.72 -3.31
C ARG A 197 -3.82 -11.50 -3.97
N ASP A 198 -4.57 -10.79 -4.81
CA ASP A 198 -4.08 -9.70 -5.65
C ASP A 198 -5.17 -8.63 -5.85
N PRO A 199 -5.03 -7.43 -5.25
CA PRO A 199 -3.96 -7.05 -4.32
C PRO A 199 -4.00 -7.87 -3.01
N PRO A 200 -2.86 -8.03 -2.30
CA PRO A 200 -2.78 -8.83 -1.08
C PRO A 200 -3.49 -8.13 0.08
N LEU A 201 -4.78 -8.43 0.24
CA LEU A 201 -5.68 -7.86 1.24
C LEU A 201 -6.14 -8.93 2.22
N PHE A 202 -6.19 -8.58 3.49
CA PHE A 202 -6.60 -9.47 4.58
C PHE A 202 -7.62 -8.75 5.47
N ARG A 203 -8.65 -9.48 5.88
CA ARG A 203 -9.55 -9.06 6.95
C ARG A 203 -9.23 -9.87 8.18
N VAL A 204 -8.91 -9.21 9.29
CA VAL A 204 -8.46 -9.86 10.52
C VAL A 204 -9.26 -9.41 11.73
N GLN A 205 -9.49 -10.31 12.67
CA GLN A 205 -10.04 -10.00 13.99
C GLN A 205 -8.89 -9.88 15.00
N VAL A 206 -8.83 -8.75 15.70
CA VAL A 206 -7.70 -8.38 16.56
C VAL A 206 -8.12 -7.71 17.87
N SER A 207 -7.22 -7.80 18.85
CA SER A 207 -7.16 -6.93 20.01
C SER A 207 -6.38 -5.64 19.70
N LEU A 208 -6.43 -4.66 20.61
CA LEU A 208 -5.64 -3.43 20.48
C LEU A 208 -4.12 -3.68 20.48
N ALA A 209 -3.64 -4.69 21.21
CA ALA A 209 -2.21 -5.02 21.23
C ALA A 209 -1.77 -5.55 19.86
N GLN A 210 -2.48 -6.54 19.34
CA GLN A 210 -2.25 -7.10 17.99
C GLN A 210 -2.40 -6.03 16.90
N ALA A 211 -3.35 -5.11 17.03
CA ALA A 211 -3.50 -4.00 16.08
C ALA A 211 -2.26 -3.08 16.04
N LYS A 212 -1.62 -2.84 17.19
CA LYS A 212 -0.35 -2.08 17.24
C LYS A 212 0.81 -2.88 16.64
N GLU A 213 0.79 -4.20 16.77
CA GLU A 213 1.78 -5.08 16.14
C GLU A 213 1.60 -5.13 14.62
N LEU A 214 0.38 -5.16 14.10
CA LEU A 214 0.10 -5.02 12.66
C LEU A 214 0.73 -3.75 12.10
N LEU A 215 0.58 -2.61 12.78
CA LEU A 215 1.22 -1.36 12.39
C LEU A 215 2.75 -1.36 12.53
N ARG A 216 3.35 -2.42 13.07
CA ARG A 216 4.82 -2.62 13.15
C ARG A 216 5.30 -3.78 12.30
N TYR A 217 4.40 -4.55 11.68
CA TYR A 217 4.77 -5.59 10.74
C TYR A 217 5.30 -4.95 9.48
N ARG A 218 6.56 -5.24 9.13
CA ARG A 218 7.27 -4.57 8.04
C ARG A 218 6.49 -4.63 6.73
N ASP A 219 5.96 -5.81 6.39
CA ASP A 219 5.30 -6.03 5.11
C ASP A 219 3.89 -5.42 5.05
N VAL A 220 3.35 -4.93 6.17
CA VAL A 220 2.06 -4.24 6.19
C VAL A 220 2.27 -2.84 5.64
N ARG A 221 1.54 -2.56 4.55
CA ARG A 221 1.43 -1.25 3.91
C ARG A 221 0.39 -0.38 4.62
N LEU A 222 -0.82 -0.92 4.75
CA LEU A 222 -1.98 -0.19 5.25
C LEU A 222 -2.79 -1.05 6.22
N VAL A 223 -3.34 -0.41 7.24
CA VAL A 223 -4.31 -0.98 8.18
C VAL A 223 -5.45 0.01 8.33
N ASP A 224 -6.68 -0.38 8.02
CA ASP A 224 -7.84 0.49 8.13
C ASP A 224 -9.05 -0.21 8.77
N LEU A 225 -10.06 0.58 9.12
CA LEU A 225 -11.36 0.04 9.53
C LEU A 225 -12.11 -0.47 8.29
N PRO A 226 -12.83 -1.60 8.38
CA PRO A 226 -13.68 -2.06 7.30
C PRO A 226 -14.65 -0.96 6.85
N PRO A 227 -14.91 -0.84 5.54
CA PRO A 227 -15.81 0.17 5.02
C PRO A 227 -17.21 0.01 5.60
N LYS A 228 -17.81 1.13 6.00
CA LYS A 228 -19.21 1.17 6.46
C LYS A 228 -20.11 1.37 5.24
N TYR A 229 -20.72 0.30 4.74
CA TYR A 229 -21.73 0.41 3.70
C TYR A 229 -23.10 0.73 4.33
N GLY A 230 -23.88 1.57 3.65
CA GLY A 230 -25.28 1.82 3.96
C GLY A 230 -26.06 1.79 2.66
N LEU A 231 -26.96 0.81 2.51
CA LEU A 231 -27.83 0.72 1.35
C LEU A 231 -28.93 1.77 1.47
N GLU A 232 -28.93 2.79 0.61
CA GLU A 232 -30.04 3.75 0.51
C GLU A 232 -31.22 3.07 -0.20
N ARG A 233 -32.25 2.67 0.55
CA ARG A 233 -33.41 1.89 0.04
C ARG A 233 -34.52 2.77 -0.56
N ALA A 234 -34.19 3.98 -1.00
CA ALA A 234 -35.18 4.86 -1.59
C ALA A 234 -35.33 4.56 -3.09
N LEU A 235 -36.57 4.29 -3.50
CA LEU A 235 -37.07 4.10 -4.88
C LEU A 235 -36.99 2.62 -5.31
N ILE A 236 -38.11 1.95 -5.58
CA ILE A 236 -38.94 2.14 -6.78
C ILE A 236 -40.43 1.85 -6.45
N ARG A 237 -41.33 2.73 -6.90
CA ARG A 237 -42.80 2.53 -6.86
C ARG A 237 -43.30 2.30 -8.29
N ILE A 238 -43.19 1.07 -8.78
CA ILE A 238 -43.86 0.62 -10.00
C ILE A 238 -44.45 -0.76 -9.67
N ASP A 239 -45.73 -0.98 -10.00
CA ASP A 239 -46.35 -2.29 -9.81
C ASP A 239 -45.77 -3.27 -10.84
N ILE A 240 -45.30 -4.43 -10.38
CA ILE A 240 -44.72 -5.47 -11.23
C ILE A 240 -45.67 -5.95 -12.33
N LYS A 241 -46.98 -5.82 -12.14
CA LYS A 241 -48.00 -6.17 -13.13
C LYS A 241 -48.03 -5.24 -14.33
N GLU A 242 -47.50 -4.03 -14.19
CA GLU A 242 -47.42 -3.04 -15.27
C GLU A 242 -46.18 -3.26 -16.16
N ILE A 243 -45.31 -4.20 -15.79
CA ILE A 243 -44.07 -4.50 -16.52
C ILE A 243 -44.30 -5.75 -17.38
N PRO A 244 -44.22 -5.66 -18.72
CA PRO A 244 -44.35 -6.83 -19.60
C PRO A 244 -43.18 -7.79 -19.41
N ASP A 245 -43.40 -9.08 -19.73
CA ASP A 245 -42.36 -10.10 -19.72
C ASP A 245 -41.22 -9.69 -20.68
N PRO A 246 -39.97 -9.55 -20.20
CA PRO A 246 -38.86 -9.13 -21.03
C PRO A 246 -38.44 -10.25 -21.99
N PRO A 247 -38.13 -9.92 -23.26
CA PRO A 247 -37.64 -10.91 -24.21
C PRO A 247 -36.30 -11.50 -23.75
N PRO A 248 -35.96 -12.73 -24.16
CA PRO A 248 -34.64 -13.28 -23.86
C PRO A 248 -33.54 -12.43 -24.52
N PRO A 249 -32.37 -12.32 -23.88
CA PRO A 249 -31.21 -11.66 -24.49
C PRO A 249 -30.75 -12.44 -25.73
N PRO A 250 -30.15 -11.77 -26.73
CA PRO A 250 -29.50 -12.43 -27.87
C PRO A 250 -28.43 -13.44 -27.42
N GLU A 251 -28.14 -14.46 -28.23
CA GLU A 251 -27.13 -15.49 -27.92
C GLU A 251 -25.72 -14.91 -27.67
N ASN A 252 -25.41 -13.75 -28.26
CA ASN A 252 -24.14 -13.05 -28.13
C ASN A 252 -24.21 -11.86 -27.16
N ALA A 253 -25.21 -11.82 -26.27
CA ALA A 253 -25.34 -10.75 -25.29
C ALA A 253 -24.16 -10.74 -24.31
N PRO A 254 -23.68 -9.56 -23.89
CA PRO A 254 -22.64 -9.46 -22.86
C PRO A 254 -23.16 -9.96 -21.51
N VAL A 255 -22.29 -10.62 -20.74
CA VAL A 255 -22.61 -11.11 -19.39
C VAL A 255 -22.35 -9.99 -18.38
N ILE A 256 -23.33 -9.74 -17.51
CA ILE A 256 -23.23 -8.80 -16.40
C ILE A 256 -23.08 -9.60 -15.10
N GLY A 257 -21.88 -9.55 -14.50
CA GLY A 257 -21.67 -10.08 -13.15
C GLY A 257 -22.26 -9.12 -12.12
N THR A 258 -23.16 -9.61 -11.27
CA THR A 258 -23.76 -8.82 -10.19
C THR A 258 -23.21 -9.29 -8.85
N LEU A 259 -22.58 -8.37 -8.10
CA LEU A 259 -22.10 -8.61 -6.74
C LEU A 259 -23.08 -8.01 -5.74
N ASP A 260 -24.04 -8.82 -5.31
CA ASP A 260 -25.06 -8.44 -4.34
C ASP A 260 -25.37 -9.66 -3.45
N SER A 261 -26.36 -9.53 -2.58
CA SER A 261 -26.95 -10.56 -1.73
C SER A 261 -27.54 -11.78 -2.48
N GLY A 262 -27.50 -11.77 -3.82
CA GLY A 262 -28.03 -12.81 -4.69
C GLY A 262 -29.13 -12.28 -5.61
N ILE A 263 -29.65 -13.15 -6.48
CA ILE A 263 -30.72 -12.83 -7.42
C ILE A 263 -31.84 -13.85 -7.29
N VAL A 264 -33.10 -13.40 -7.31
CA VAL A 264 -34.24 -14.30 -7.44
C VAL A 264 -34.36 -14.68 -8.91
N SER A 265 -33.64 -15.72 -9.33
CA SER A 265 -33.55 -16.14 -10.73
C SER A 265 -34.91 -16.47 -11.35
N ALA A 266 -35.87 -16.95 -10.56
CA ALA A 266 -37.24 -17.24 -11.00
C ALA A 266 -38.13 -15.99 -11.15
N HIS A 267 -37.63 -14.79 -10.86
CA HIS A 267 -38.42 -13.56 -10.96
C HIS A 267 -38.86 -13.32 -12.43
N PRO A 268 -40.13 -12.95 -12.70
CA PRO A 268 -40.65 -12.82 -14.07
C PRO A 268 -39.80 -11.94 -15.00
N LEU A 269 -39.20 -10.88 -14.44
CA LEU A 269 -38.34 -9.95 -15.18
C LEU A 269 -36.89 -10.43 -15.40
N LEU A 270 -36.48 -11.51 -14.75
CA LEU A 270 -35.08 -11.97 -14.73
C LEU A 270 -34.92 -13.40 -15.25
N LYS A 271 -35.99 -14.21 -15.21
CA LYS A 271 -36.01 -15.64 -15.59
C LYS A 271 -35.43 -15.95 -16.97
N SER A 272 -35.50 -15.01 -17.91
CA SER A 272 -35.00 -15.17 -19.28
C SER A 272 -33.54 -14.75 -19.46
N ALA A 273 -32.92 -14.10 -18.47
CA ALA A 273 -31.61 -13.44 -18.61
C ALA A 273 -30.55 -13.88 -17.58
N VAL A 274 -30.89 -14.76 -16.63
CA VAL A 274 -29.94 -15.28 -15.63
C VAL A 274 -29.31 -16.59 -16.12
N ALA A 275 -28.00 -16.57 -16.36
CA ALA A 275 -27.19 -17.75 -16.62
C ALA A 275 -26.59 -18.28 -15.31
N ASP A 276 -26.54 -19.60 -15.16
CA ASP A 276 -25.85 -20.40 -14.13
C ASP A 276 -25.85 -19.83 -12.69
N VAL A 277 -26.77 -20.33 -11.86
CA VAL A 277 -26.80 -20.00 -10.42
C VAL A 277 -25.94 -21.04 -9.69
N GLN A 278 -24.64 -20.79 -9.56
CA GLN A 278 -23.83 -21.56 -8.61
C GLN A 278 -24.12 -21.04 -7.19
N SER A 279 -24.71 -21.92 -6.37
CA SER A 279 -25.00 -21.70 -4.95
C SER A 279 -23.80 -22.03 -4.08
#